data_AF-A0A840V9H4-F1
#
_entry.id   AF-A0A840V9H4-F1
#
_cell.length_a   1.000
_cell.length_b   1.000
_cell.length_c   1.000
_cell.angle_alpha   90.00
_cell.angle_beta   90.00
_cell.angle_gamma   90.00
#
_symmetry.space_group_name_H-M   'P 1'
#
loop_
_entity.id
_entity.type
_entity.pdbx_description
1 polymer ?
#
loop_
_entity_poly.entity_id
_entity_poly.type
_entity_poly.pdbx_seq_one_letter_code
_entity_poly.pdbx_strand_id
1 'polypeptide(L)'
;MAWIEFTPAQVKLRLSARELNHYVNQSKADGEDAEARITEIVSQVCNEIRGKIRANPDVAGLGPDGTLPDSCISAAAIIARHSMITQVPLDIGEIDPRRDEYRDARKFIDSIPNQPGEMFVDPHESTSSRPSSVCWGGDRKLNF
;
A
#
# COMPACT_ATOMS: atom_id res chain seq x y z
N MET A 1 12.31 -3.59 4.51
CA MET A 1 11.22 -2.79 4.02
C MET A 1 10.30 -2.42 5.16
N ALA A 2 10.35 -1.16 5.56
CA ALA A 2 9.49 -0.67 6.62
C ALA A 2 8.03 -0.72 6.18
N TRP A 3 7.19 -1.33 7.01
CA TRP A 3 5.75 -1.15 6.98
C TRP A 3 5.43 0.19 7.66
N ILE A 4 4.88 1.12 6.90
CA ILE A 4 4.62 2.49 7.32
C ILE A 4 3.12 2.68 7.50
N GLU A 5 2.75 3.43 8.54
CA GLU A 5 1.36 3.83 8.75
C GLU A 5 0.87 4.73 7.60
N PHE A 6 -0.22 4.32 6.97
CA PHE A 6 -0.85 5.11 5.91
C PHE A 6 -1.84 6.09 6.54
N THR A 7 -1.50 7.37 6.55
CA THR A 7 -2.24 8.40 7.31
C THR A 7 -2.90 9.45 6.40
N PRO A 8 -3.95 10.13 6.88
CA PRO A 8 -4.55 11.28 6.18
C PRO A 8 -3.55 12.36 5.78
N ALA A 9 -2.48 12.56 6.56
CA ALA A 9 -1.45 13.55 6.26
C ALA A 9 -0.75 13.27 4.92
N GLN A 10 -0.47 11.99 4.61
CA GLN A 10 0.19 11.60 3.36
C GLN A 10 -0.69 11.89 2.13
N VAL A 11 -2.02 11.74 2.27
CA VAL A 11 -2.98 12.09 1.20
C VAL A 11 -3.06 13.60 1.03
N LYS A 12 -3.13 14.36 2.14
CA LYS A 12 -3.19 15.83 2.09
C LYS A 12 -1.95 16.47 1.46
N LEU A 13 -0.76 15.91 1.67
CA LEU A 13 0.48 16.39 1.04
C LEU A 13 0.45 16.30 -0.50
N ARG A 14 -0.42 15.46 -1.07
CA ARG A 14 -0.58 15.27 -2.52
C ARG A 14 -1.67 16.17 -3.13
N LEU A 15 -2.41 16.88 -2.29
CA LEU A 15 -3.46 17.83 -2.69
C LEU A 15 -2.90 19.25 -2.64
N SER A 16 -3.26 20.06 -3.63
CA SER A 16 -3.09 21.50 -3.53
C SER A 16 -4.01 22.08 -2.45
N ALA A 17 -3.60 23.20 -1.84
CA ALA A 17 -4.42 23.89 -0.84
C ALA A 17 -5.82 24.24 -1.37
N ARG A 18 -5.94 24.54 -2.67
CA ARG A 18 -7.23 24.84 -3.32
C ARG A 18 -8.15 23.62 -3.34
N GLU A 19 -7.63 22.45 -3.69
CA GLU A 19 -8.41 21.19 -3.74
C GLU A 19 -8.86 20.79 -2.34
N LEU A 20 -7.96 20.86 -1.36
CA LEU A 20 -8.28 20.54 0.03
C LEU A 20 -9.37 21.47 0.57
N ASN A 21 -9.25 22.78 0.34
CA ASN A 21 -10.27 23.75 0.75
C ASN A 21 -11.60 23.51 0.06
N HIS A 22 -11.60 23.16 -1.23
CA HIS A 22 -12.83 22.86 -1.95
C HIS A 22 -13.52 21.63 -1.39
N TYR A 23 -12.77 20.54 -1.15
CA TYR A 23 -13.29 19.33 -0.54
C TYR A 23 -13.88 19.60 0.86
N VAL A 24 -13.15 20.33 1.71
CA VAL A 24 -13.62 20.69 3.06
C VAL A 24 -14.90 21.54 3.01
N ASN A 25 -14.97 22.49 2.09
CA ASN A 25 -16.16 23.32 1.93
C ASN A 25 -17.37 22.50 1.43
N GLN A 26 -17.15 21.57 0.52
CA GLN A 26 -18.20 20.66 0.04
C GLN A 26 -18.69 19.74 1.16
N SER A 27 -17.79 19.10 1.91
CA SER A 27 -18.19 18.24 3.04
C SER A 27 -19.01 19.02 4.07
N LYS A 28 -18.64 20.27 4.37
CA LYS A 28 -19.43 21.15 5.25
C LYS A 28 -20.81 21.48 4.69
N ALA A 29 -20.92 21.72 3.39
CA ALA A 29 -22.21 21.97 2.74
C ALA A 29 -23.13 20.74 2.81
N ASP A 30 -22.54 19.54 2.74
CA ASP A 30 -23.24 18.27 2.87
C ASP A 30 -23.54 17.89 4.34
N GLY A 31 -23.10 18.69 5.30
CA GLY A 31 -23.30 18.45 6.74
C GLY A 31 -22.38 17.39 7.34
N GLU A 32 -21.27 17.09 6.68
CA GLU A 32 -20.35 16.01 7.04
C GLU A 32 -18.96 16.52 7.48
N ASP A 33 -18.29 15.73 8.31
CA ASP A 33 -16.93 16.03 8.74
C ASP A 33 -15.92 15.56 7.68
N ALA A 34 -15.24 16.53 7.07
CA ALA A 34 -14.21 16.30 6.06
C ALA A 34 -13.06 15.43 6.58
N GLU A 35 -12.66 15.59 7.84
CA GLU A 35 -11.55 14.83 8.43
C GLU A 35 -11.94 13.36 8.64
N ALA A 36 -13.16 13.11 9.14
CA ALA A 36 -13.71 11.78 9.26
C ALA A 36 -13.78 11.07 7.89
N ARG A 37 -14.27 11.75 6.85
CA ARG A 37 -14.32 11.20 5.50
C ARG A 37 -12.94 10.86 4.94
N ILE A 38 -11.96 11.75 5.08
CA ILE A 38 -10.59 11.48 4.61
C ILE A 38 -10.02 10.25 5.33
N THR A 39 -10.25 10.14 6.64
CA THR A 39 -9.82 8.98 7.43
C THR A 39 -10.47 7.68 6.95
N GLU A 40 -11.75 7.73 6.61
CA GLU A 40 -12.46 6.58 6.04
C GLU A 40 -11.88 6.17 4.68
N ILE A 41 -11.65 7.13 3.78
CA ILE A 41 -11.03 6.86 2.46
C ILE A 41 -9.65 6.23 2.64
N VAL A 42 -8.85 6.73 3.57
CA VAL A 42 -7.53 6.17 3.90
C VAL A 42 -7.64 4.73 4.38
N SER A 43 -8.59 4.44 5.27
CA SER A 43 -8.84 3.09 5.76
C SER A 43 -9.28 2.14 4.64
N GLN A 44 -10.22 2.57 3.79
CA GLN A 44 -10.71 1.79 2.65
C GLN A 44 -9.57 1.45 1.67
N VAL A 45 -8.75 2.43 1.30
CA VAL A 45 -7.61 2.22 0.39
C VAL A 45 -6.54 1.34 1.03
N CYS A 46 -6.25 1.53 2.32
CA CYS A 46 -5.33 0.67 3.06
C CYS A 46 -5.79 -0.79 3.03
N ASN A 47 -7.06 -1.03 3.33
CA ASN A 47 -7.65 -2.37 3.31
C ASN A 47 -7.67 -3.00 1.91
N GLU A 48 -7.96 -2.22 0.87
CA GLU A 48 -7.91 -2.69 -0.51
C GLU A 48 -6.49 -3.19 -0.87
N ILE A 49 -5.47 -2.38 -0.60
CA ILE A 49 -4.08 -2.71 -0.93
C ILE A 49 -3.61 -3.89 -0.09
N ARG A 50 -3.94 -3.93 1.21
CA ARG A 50 -3.65 -5.09 2.08
C ARG A 50 -4.29 -6.37 1.55
N GLY A 51 -5.52 -6.29 1.02
CA GLY A 51 -6.18 -7.41 0.35
C GLY A 51 -5.44 -7.89 -0.90
N LYS A 52 -4.92 -6.96 -1.71
CA LYS A 52 -4.12 -7.28 -2.90
C LYS A 52 -2.77 -7.91 -2.54
N ILE A 53 -2.10 -7.39 -1.52
CA ILE A 53 -0.85 -7.96 -0.99
C ILE A 53 -1.10 -9.37 -0.46
N ARG A 54 -2.21 -9.59 0.28
CA ARG A 54 -2.58 -10.91 0.80
C ARG A 54 -2.90 -11.93 -0.30
N ALA A 55 -3.31 -11.48 -1.48
CA ALA A 55 -3.54 -12.33 -2.63
C ALA A 55 -2.26 -12.79 -3.33
N ASN A 56 -1.10 -12.21 -3.01
CA ASN A 56 0.19 -12.66 -3.52
C ASN A 56 0.63 -13.95 -2.78
N PRO A 57 0.89 -15.07 -3.48
CA PRO A 57 1.26 -16.34 -2.86
C PRO A 57 2.64 -16.32 -2.18
N ASP A 58 3.53 -15.42 -2.60
CA ASP A 58 4.90 -15.32 -2.07
C ASP A 58 4.96 -14.46 -0.79
N VAL A 59 3.85 -13.83 -0.38
CA VAL A 59 3.79 -13.01 0.82
C VAL A 59 3.38 -13.86 2.02
N ALA A 60 4.35 -14.11 2.90
CA ALA A 60 4.14 -14.91 4.11
C ALA A 60 3.17 -14.27 5.12
N GLY A 61 3.15 -12.94 5.21
CA GLY A 61 2.35 -12.20 6.20
C GLY A 61 2.20 -10.73 5.87
N LEU A 62 1.23 -10.10 6.52
CA LEU A 62 1.06 -8.65 6.48
C LEU A 62 1.75 -8.03 7.70
N GLY A 63 2.22 -6.79 7.57
CA GLY A 63 2.65 -5.99 8.72
C GLY A 63 1.47 -5.56 9.60
N PRO A 64 1.76 -4.73 10.62
CA PRO A 64 0.77 -4.24 11.58
C PRO A 64 -0.49 -3.67 10.90
N ASP A 65 -1.62 -3.71 11.60
CA ASP A 65 -2.85 -3.18 11.03
C ASP A 65 -2.74 -1.67 10.73
N GLY A 66 -3.39 -1.23 9.65
CA GLY A 66 -3.28 0.16 9.17
C GLY A 66 -1.93 0.52 8.51
N THR A 67 -1.01 -0.43 8.36
CA THR A 67 0.28 -0.19 7.68
C THR A 67 0.34 -0.78 6.27
N LEU A 68 1.16 -0.13 5.43
CA LEU A 68 1.49 -0.56 4.07
C LEU A 68 3.01 -0.59 3.87
N PRO A 69 3.53 -1.43 2.97
CA PRO A 69 4.91 -1.36 2.55
C PRO A 69 5.23 0.02 1.93
N ASP A 70 6.39 0.60 2.22
CA ASP A 70 6.80 1.93 1.73
C ASP A 70 6.60 2.12 0.20
N SER A 71 6.91 1.10 -0.60
CA SER A 71 6.71 1.12 -2.06
C SER A 71 5.26 1.36 -2.48
N CYS A 72 4.30 0.98 -1.65
CA CYS A 72 2.87 1.10 -1.92
C CYS A 72 2.31 2.46 -1.48
N ILE A 73 2.98 3.20 -0.59
CA ILE A 73 2.46 4.46 -0.01
C ILE A 73 2.17 5.49 -1.10
N SER A 74 3.07 5.61 -2.08
CA SER A 74 2.89 6.57 -3.16
C SER A 74 1.66 6.26 -4.02
N ALA A 75 1.45 5.00 -4.39
CA ALA A 75 0.29 4.57 -5.17
C ALA A 75 -1.00 4.68 -4.34
N ALA A 76 -0.96 4.31 -3.06
CA ALA A 76 -2.08 4.44 -2.13
C ALA A 76 -2.57 5.88 -2.02
N ALA A 77 -1.65 6.84 -1.86
CA ALA A 77 -2.01 8.25 -1.76
C ALA A 77 -2.63 8.80 -3.06
N ILE A 78 -2.19 8.32 -4.23
CA ILE A 78 -2.78 8.71 -5.53
C ILE A 78 -4.22 8.19 -5.65
N ILE A 79 -4.46 6.92 -5.27
CA ILE A 79 -5.78 6.31 -5.30
C ILE A 79 -6.73 7.05 -4.34
N ALA A 80 -6.30 7.29 -3.10
CA ALA A 80 -7.08 8.02 -2.11
C ALA A 80 -7.44 9.44 -2.58
N ARG A 81 -6.46 10.17 -3.14
CA ARG A 81 -6.69 11.49 -3.74
C ARG A 81 -7.74 11.45 -4.84
N HIS A 82 -7.65 10.47 -5.74
CA HIS A 82 -8.61 10.32 -6.83
C HIS A 82 -10.02 10.04 -6.30
N SER A 83 -10.17 9.17 -5.29
CA SER A 83 -11.45 8.90 -4.64
C SER A 83 -12.09 10.16 -4.06
N MET A 84 -11.29 11.03 -3.41
CA MET A 84 -11.76 12.32 -2.91
C MET A 84 -12.26 13.24 -4.03
N ILE A 85 -11.50 13.35 -5.13
CA ILE A 85 -11.85 14.21 -6.27
C ILE A 85 -13.10 13.70 -6.98
N THR A 86 -13.27 12.39 -7.15
CA THR A 86 -14.46 11.85 -7.84
C THR A 86 -15.78 12.08 -7.09
N GLN A 87 -15.72 12.32 -5.78
CA GLN A 87 -16.90 12.61 -4.97
C GLN A 87 -17.35 14.08 -5.04
N VAL A 88 -16.49 14.97 -5.55
CA VAL A 88 -16.80 16.39 -5.66
C VAL A 88 -16.79 16.78 -7.13
N PRO A 89 -17.90 17.30 -7.69
CA PRO A 89 -17.91 17.78 -9.07
C PRO A 89 -17.00 19.01 -9.18
N LEU A 90 -15.76 18.77 -9.57
CA LEU A 90 -14.80 19.81 -9.91
C LEU A 90 -14.92 20.09 -11.41
N ASP A 91 -14.95 21.38 -11.76
CA ASP A 91 -14.94 21.87 -13.14
C ASP A 91 -13.53 21.68 -13.74
N ILE A 92 -13.14 20.41 -13.95
CA ILE A 92 -11.83 20.01 -14.44
C ILE A 92 -11.95 19.79 -15.94
N GLY A 93 -11.43 20.75 -16.70
CA GLY A 93 -11.30 20.65 -18.15
C GLY A 93 -10.52 19.41 -18.59
N GLU A 94 -10.88 18.91 -19.77
CA GLU A 94 -10.41 17.67 -20.40
C GLU A 94 -8.88 17.50 -20.38
N ILE A 95 -8.45 16.27 -20.06
CA ILE A 95 -7.06 15.77 -19.97
C ILE A 95 -6.33 16.22 -18.69
N ASP A 96 -6.79 15.70 -17.55
CA ASP A 96 -6.09 15.84 -16.28
C ASP A 96 -4.92 14.82 -16.20
N PRO A 97 -3.64 15.25 -16.09
CA PRO A 97 -2.51 14.34 -15.86
C PRO A 97 -2.70 13.45 -14.61
N ARG A 98 -3.55 13.85 -13.66
CA ARG A 98 -3.92 13.04 -12.48
C ARG A 98 -4.66 11.75 -12.86
N ARG A 99 -5.37 11.71 -13.99
CA ARG A 99 -6.06 10.50 -14.46
C ARG A 99 -5.07 9.45 -14.94
N ASP A 100 -3.99 9.88 -15.59
CA ASP A 100 -2.91 8.98 -16.01
C ASP A 100 -2.13 8.48 -14.79
N GLU A 101 -1.82 9.35 -13.83
CA GLU A 101 -1.22 8.94 -12.54
C GLU A 101 -2.09 7.91 -11.81
N TYR A 102 -3.41 8.13 -11.76
CA TYR A 102 -4.35 7.18 -11.16
C TYR A 102 -4.36 5.85 -11.89
N ARG A 103 -4.42 5.85 -13.22
CA ARG A 103 -4.37 4.65 -14.04
C ARG A 103 -3.09 3.86 -13.79
N ASP A 104 -1.95 4.53 -13.71
CA ASP A 104 -0.66 3.87 -13.52
C ASP A 104 -0.49 3.36 -12.08
N ALA A 105 -0.97 4.11 -11.08
CA ALA A 105 -1.09 3.63 -9.70
C ALA A 105 -2.00 2.39 -9.61
N ARG A 106 -3.12 2.36 -10.34
CA ARG A 106 -4.04 1.23 -10.36
C ARG A 106 -3.40 -0.01 -10.98
N LYS A 107 -2.72 0.15 -12.11
CA LYS A 107 -1.94 -0.93 -12.75
C LYS A 107 -0.89 -1.50 -11.80
N PHE A 108 -0.18 -0.64 -11.06
CA PHE A 108 0.79 -1.08 -10.06
C PHE A 108 0.13 -1.94 -8.98
N ILE A 109 -0.94 -1.46 -8.34
CA ILE A 109 -1.67 -2.20 -7.29
C ILE A 109 -2.25 -3.52 -7.82
N ASP A 110 -2.80 -3.53 -9.03
CA ASP A 110 -3.32 -4.75 -9.65
C ASP A 110 -2.23 -5.74 -10.07
N SER A 111 -0.99 -5.28 -10.23
CA SER A 111 0.16 -6.14 -10.49
C SER A 111 0.71 -6.83 -9.23
N ILE A 112 0.41 -6.31 -8.03
CA ILE A 112 0.93 -6.81 -6.73
C ILE A 112 0.85 -8.33 -6.58
N PRO A 113 -0.26 -9.02 -6.93
CA PRO A 113 -0.34 -10.47 -6.80
C PRO A 113 0.69 -11.25 -7.62
N ASN A 114 1.26 -10.65 -8.66
CA ASN A 114 2.24 -11.26 -9.56
C ASN A 114 3.68 -10.75 -9.35
N GLN A 115 3.90 -9.82 -8.41
CA GLN A 115 5.22 -9.30 -8.10
C GLN A 115 6.01 -10.31 -7.24
N PRO A 116 7.35 -10.35 -7.34
CA PRO A 116 8.15 -11.20 -6.47
C PRO A 116 7.94 -10.82 -5.00
N GLY A 117 7.72 -11.83 -4.14
CA GLY A 117 7.49 -11.63 -2.70
C GLY A 117 8.59 -10.83 -1.99
N GLU A 118 9.81 -10.80 -2.55
CA GLU A 118 10.94 -10.00 -2.07
C GLU A 118 10.62 -8.50 -1.98
N MET A 119 9.66 -8.00 -2.77
CA MET A 119 9.18 -6.61 -2.69
C MET A 119 8.42 -6.32 -1.38
N PHE A 120 8.06 -7.33 -0.60
CA PHE A 120 7.23 -7.20 0.60
C PHE A 120 7.91 -7.73 1.88
N VAL A 121 9.14 -8.24 1.76
CA VAL A 121 9.90 -8.83 2.88
C VAL A 121 10.92 -7.82 3.43
N ASP A 122 11.06 -7.77 4.76
CA ASP A 122 12.12 -7.02 5.41
C ASP A 122 13.49 -7.69 5.15
N PRO A 123 14.50 -7.00 4.58
CA PRO A 123 15.81 -7.61 4.32
C PRO A 123 16.55 -8.01 5.61
N HIS A 124 16.05 -7.60 6.78
CA HIS A 124 16.60 -7.97 8.08
C HIS A 124 16.03 -9.25 8.68
N GLU A 125 14.99 -9.88 8.10
CA GLU A 125 14.52 -11.22 8.53
C GLU A 125 15.15 -12.36 7.72
N SER A 126 15.97 -12.05 6.72
CA SER A 126 16.62 -13.04 5.87
C SER A 126 17.94 -13.59 6.45
N THR A 127 18.01 -13.93 7.74
CA THR A 127 19.11 -14.77 8.26
C THR A 127 18.73 -15.53 9.53
N SER A 128 18.37 -16.81 9.39
CA SER A 128 19.01 -17.94 10.11
C SER A 128 18.09 -19.14 10.30
N SER A 129 17.66 -19.75 9.18
CA SER A 129 17.18 -21.14 9.21
C SER A 129 17.94 -21.96 8.19
N ARG A 130 19.26 -22.05 8.35
CA ARG A 130 20.00 -23.22 7.85
C ARG A 130 19.83 -24.30 8.92
N PRO A 131 19.11 -25.40 8.68
CA PRO A 131 19.28 -26.57 9.51
C PRO A 131 20.71 -27.06 9.29
N SER A 132 21.56 -26.92 10.31
CA SER A 132 22.85 -27.61 10.37
C SER A 132 22.61 -29.09 10.60
N SER A 133 22.05 -29.76 9.60
CA SER A 133 22.09 -31.22 9.50
C SER A 133 23.51 -31.61 9.11
N VAL A 134 24.42 -31.59 10.08
CA VAL A 134 25.69 -32.29 9.98
C VAL A 134 25.34 -33.78 10.09
N CYS A 135 25.06 -34.38 8.95
CA CYS A 135 24.92 -35.82 8.80
C CYS A 135 26.28 -36.46 9.09
N TRP A 136 26.54 -36.84 10.35
CA TRP A 136 27.58 -37.82 10.67
C TRP A 136 27.05 -39.22 10.33
N GLY A 137 27.09 -39.54 9.03
CA GLY A 137 26.80 -40.88 8.51
C GLY A 137 27.93 -41.29 7.58
N GLY A 138 28.83 -42.16 8.07
CA GLY A 138 29.94 -42.69 7.29
C GLY A 138 30.65 -43.80 8.02
N ASP A 139 30.12 -45.02 7.87
CA ASP A 139 30.75 -46.30 8.19
C ASP A 139 32.26 -46.31 7.91
N ARG A 140 33.04 -46.85 8.86
CA ARG A 140 34.27 -47.57 8.52
C ARG A 140 34.26 -48.93 9.18
N LYS A 141 33.76 -49.91 8.45
CA LYS A 141 34.29 -51.27 8.49
C LYS A 141 35.71 -51.23 7.95
N LEU A 142 36.71 -51.43 8.80
CA LEU A 142 38.00 -51.96 8.36
C LEU A 142 38.43 -53.01 9.39
N ASN A 143 38.24 -54.27 8.98
CA ASN A 143 38.99 -55.40 9.49
C ASN A 143 40.47 -55.18 9.14
N PHE A 144 41.37 -55.33 10.12
CA PHE A 144 42.63 -56.09 10.05
C PHE A 144 43.19 -56.22 11.47
#